data_AF-G9HF77-F1
#
_entry.id   AF-G9HF77-F1
#
_cell.length_a   1.000
_cell.length_b   1.000
_cell.length_c   1.000
_cell.angle_alpha   90.00
_cell.angle_beta   90.00
_cell.angle_gamma   90.00
#
_symmetry.space_group_name_H-M   'P 1'
#
loop_
_entity.id
_entity.type
_entity.pdbx_description
1 polymer ?
#
loop_
_entity_poly.entity_id
_entity_poly.type
_entity_poly.pdbx_seq_one_letter_code
_entity_poly.pdbx_strand_id
1 'polypeptide(L)' 'IAEVERVLSVLDGAVLVLSAVEGVQSQTRILMRALQR' A
#
# COMPACT_ATOMS: atom_id res chain seq x y z
N ILE A 1 6.26 -2.08 7.38
CA ILE A 1 6.21 -0.80 6.63
C ILE A 1 7.57 -0.43 6.06
N ALA A 2 8.66 -0.45 6.83
CA ALA A 2 9.99 -0.09 6.33
C ALA A 2 10.42 -0.81 5.04
N GLU A 3 10.17 -2.12 4.92
CA GLU A 3 10.45 -2.86 3.68
C GLU A 3 9.58 -2.42 2.50
N VAL A 4 8.30 -2.14 2.75
CA VAL A 4 7.37 -1.61 1.74
C VAL A 4 7.85 -0.24 1.25
N GLU A 5 8.22 0.66 2.15
CA GLU A 5 8.74 1.99 1.78
C GLU A 5 10.04 1.89 0.97
N ARG A 6 10.94 0.96 1.33
CA ARG A 6 12.18 0.71 0.57
C ARG A 6 11.90 0.17 -0.83
N VAL A 7 10.92 -0.72 -1.00
CA VAL A 7 10.58 -1.26 -2.31
C VAL A 7 9.87 -0.22 -3.16
N LEU A 8 8.96 0.56 -2.58
CA LEU A 8 8.27 1.63 -3.29
C LEU A 8 9.22 2.73 -3.80
N SER A 9 10.36 2.96 -3.14
CA SER A 9 11.34 3.97 -3.60
C SER A 9 12.08 3.62 -4.89
N VAL A 10 11.97 2.39 -5.39
CA VAL A 10 12.65 1.93 -6.62
C VAL A 10 11.71 1.44 -7.71
N LEU A 11 10.39 1.46 -7.47
CA LEU A 11 9.38 1.07 -8.44
C LEU A 11 8.79 2.30 -9.13
N ASP A 12 8.54 2.21 -10.44
CA ASP A 12 7.83 3.25 -11.19
C ASP A 12 6.32 3.27 -10.90
N GLY A 13 5.81 2.22 -10.24
CA GLY A 13 4.41 2.13 -9.85
C GLY A 13 4.10 0.89 -9.00
N ALA A 14 2.95 0.93 -8.33
CA ALA A 14 2.44 -0.17 -7.53
C ALA A 14 0.91 -0.19 -7.53
N VAL A 15 0.32 -1.38 -7.36
CA VAL A 15 -1.13 -1.57 -7.32
C VAL A 15 -1.55 -2.05 -5.94
N LEU A 16 -2.48 -1.34 -5.32
CA LEU A 16 -3.12 -1.75 -4.08
C LEU A 16 -4.35 -2.62 -4.39
N VAL A 17 -4.32 -3.89 -4.01
CA VAL A 17 -5.45 -4.81 -4.18
C VAL A 17 -6.28 -4.82 -2.90
N LEU A 18 -7.60 -4.72 -3.05
CA LEU A 18 -8.57 -4.76 -1.96
C LEU A 18 -9.43 -6.00 -2.08
N SER A 19 -9.77 -6.60 -0.94
CA SER A 19 -10.85 -7.57 -0.92
C SER A 19 -12.20 -6.86 -0.88
N ALA A 20 -13.12 -7.30 -1.73
CA ALA A 20 -14.50 -6.83 -1.73
C ALA A 20 -15.29 -7.34 -0.52
N VAL A 21 -14.87 -8.45 0.10
CA VAL A 21 -15.58 -9.07 1.24
C VAL A 21 -15.17 -8.40 2.54
N GLU A 22 -13.87 -8.27 2.80
CA GLU A 22 -13.35 -7.65 4.03
C GLU A 22 -13.32 -6.12 3.97
N GLY A 23 -13.37 -5.53 2.77
CA GLY A 23 -13.31 -4.08 2.58
C GLY A 23 -11.98 -3.45 3.00
N VAL A 24 -12.02 -2.19 3.42
CA VAL A 24 -10.82 -1.42 3.79
C VAL A 24 -10.47 -1.62 5.26
N GLN A 25 -9.30 -2.19 5.51
CA GLN A 25 -8.79 -2.44 6.85
C GLN A 25 -7.84 -1.33 7.32
N SER A 26 -7.45 -1.36 8.60
CA SER A 26 -6.47 -0.43 9.17
C SER A 26 -5.13 -0.47 8.44
N GLN A 27 -4.62 -1.66 8.11
CA GLN A 27 -3.37 -1.84 7.36
C GLN A 27 -3.49 -1.30 5.93
N THR A 28 -4.62 -1.50 5.27
CA THR A 28 -4.90 -0.95 3.93
C THR A 28 -4.74 0.57 3.90
N ARG A 29 -5.24 1.28 4.91
CA ARG A 29 -5.06 2.75 5.02
C ARG A 29 -3.60 3.16 5.16
N ILE A 30 -2.79 2.37 5.84
CA ILE A 30 -1.35 2.63 5.99
C ILE A 30 -0.65 2.47 4.63
N LEU A 31 -0.94 1.39 3.90
CA LEU A 31 -0.40 1.15 2.56
C LEU A 31 -0.85 2.23 1.56
N MET A 32 -2.10 2.66 1.62
CA MET A 32 -2.62 3.74 0.77
C MET A 32 -1.86 5.05 0.99
N ARG A 33 -1.54 5.40 2.24
CA ARG A 33 -0.71 6.58 2.56
C ARG A 33 0.72 6.42 2.09
N ALA A 34 1.27 5.21 2.09
CA ALA A 34 2.61 4.94 1.58
C ALA A 34 2.68 5.09 0.05
N LEU A 35 1.60 4.79 -0.69
CA LEU A 35 1.51 4.98 -2.14
C LEU A 35 1.24 6.42 -2.58
N GLN A 36 0.72 7.27 -1.69
CA GLN A 36 0.42 8.68 -1.98
C GLN A 36 1.61 9.63 -1.74
N ARG A 37 2.74 9.10 -1.27
CA ARG A 37 3.97 9.84 -1.02
C ARG A 37 4.91 9.73 -2.20
#